data_AF-A0A1G4PHY2-F1
#
_entry.id   AF-A0A1G4PHY2-F1
#
_cell.length_a   1.000
_cell.length_b   1.000
_cell.length_c   1.000
_cell.angle_alpha   90.00
_cell.angle_beta   90.00
_cell.angle_gamma   90.00
#
_symmetry.space_group_name_H-M   'P 1'
#
loop_
_entity.id
_entity.type
_entity.pdbx_description
1 polymer ?
#
loop_
_entity_poly.entity_id
_entity_poly.type
_entity_poly.pdbx_seq_one_letter_code
_entity_poly.pdbx_strand_id
1 'polypeptide(L)'
;MSTENIQALKDIIEGKSSVWWHKWWRDHAVALEKELGRTDYLKLKHGRLTAVSEYLSKIGVSYIWSPKGRLAETYAKLDTSLLDEDGKLNEAALDEHWGGAIGLFKNGQADQSMKIFREMLYKIVESQNIVEFEELANCDILFELGENDFALACLKVISTIQTDDDFSNVLEEFNETYDDIVFSAIDFAKSEYEKRTSLE
;
A
#
# COMPACT_ATOMS: atom_id res chain seq x y z
N MET A 1 -3.66 -11.58 -26.71
CA MET A 1 -3.11 -10.23 -26.49
C MET A 1 -2.23 -9.84 -27.65
N SER A 2 -2.34 -8.59 -28.13
CA SER A 2 -1.50 -8.03 -29.19
C SER A 2 -0.04 -7.88 -28.75
N THR A 3 0.90 -7.87 -29.71
CA THR A 3 2.32 -7.66 -29.44
C THR A 3 2.60 -6.30 -28.80
N GLU A 4 1.85 -5.27 -29.18
CA GLU A 4 1.94 -3.92 -28.60
C GLU A 4 1.58 -3.93 -27.11
N ASN A 5 0.47 -4.57 -26.73
CA ASN A 5 0.06 -4.70 -25.33
C ASN A 5 1.07 -5.53 -24.51
N ILE A 6 1.61 -6.60 -25.09
CA ILE A 6 2.65 -7.42 -24.47
C ILE A 6 3.91 -6.57 -24.18
N GLN A 7 4.35 -5.77 -25.16
CA GLN A 7 5.52 -4.92 -25.01
C GLN A 7 5.28 -3.81 -23.97
N ALA A 8 4.12 -3.15 -24.00
CA ALA A 8 3.76 -2.12 -23.02
C ALA A 8 3.75 -2.67 -21.59
N LEU A 9 3.14 -3.84 -21.37
CA LEU A 9 3.12 -4.52 -20.07
C LEU A 9 4.53 -4.88 -19.58
N LYS A 10 5.37 -5.38 -20.48
CA LYS A 10 6.79 -5.63 -20.20
C LYS A 10 7.51 -4.34 -19.80
N ASP A 11 7.29 -3.24 -20.52
CA ASP A 11 7.92 -1.95 -20.23
C ASP A 11 7.49 -1.38 -18.88
N ILE A 12 6.27 -1.66 -18.40
CA ILE A 12 5.84 -1.31 -17.04
C ILE A 12 6.65 -2.10 -16.00
N ILE A 13 6.76 -3.43 -16.14
CA ILE A 13 7.53 -4.29 -15.21
C ILE A 13 9.03 -3.93 -15.21
N GLU A 14 9.57 -3.62 -16.39
CA GLU A 14 10.97 -3.22 -16.55
C GLU A 14 11.23 -1.74 -16.18
N GLY A 15 10.19 -0.99 -15.79
CA GLY A 15 10.30 0.41 -15.34
C GLY A 15 10.56 1.42 -16.47
N LYS A 16 10.44 0.99 -17.72
CA LYS A 16 10.67 1.79 -18.93
C LYS A 16 9.45 2.63 -19.33
N SER A 17 8.26 2.23 -18.87
CA SER A 17 7.03 2.97 -19.12
C SER A 17 6.97 4.29 -18.35
N SER A 18 6.41 5.33 -18.97
CA SER A 18 5.97 6.56 -18.30
C SER A 18 4.55 6.47 -17.74
N VAL A 19 3.76 5.49 -18.20
CA VAL A 19 2.38 5.24 -17.78
C VAL A 19 2.36 4.10 -16.75
N TRP A 20 1.55 4.26 -15.70
CA TRP A 20 1.41 3.27 -14.62
C TRP A 20 0.21 2.35 -14.83
N TRP A 21 0.14 1.29 -14.03
CA TRP A 21 -0.85 0.20 -14.19
C TRP A 21 -2.29 0.70 -14.29
N HIS A 22 -2.74 1.58 -13.40
CA HIS A 22 -4.14 2.01 -13.39
C HIS A 22 -4.54 2.77 -14.64
N LYS A 23 -3.70 3.71 -15.11
CA LYS A 23 -3.94 4.41 -16.37
C LYS A 23 -3.88 3.45 -17.55
N TRP A 24 -2.85 2.61 -17.63
CA TRP A 24 -2.72 1.65 -18.72
C TRP A 24 -3.93 0.71 -18.78
N TRP A 25 -4.35 0.15 -17.65
CA TRP A 25 -5.50 -0.73 -17.54
C TRP A 25 -6.79 -0.02 -17.96
N ARG A 26 -7.05 1.19 -17.45
CA ARG A 26 -8.23 1.99 -17.84
C ARG A 26 -8.29 2.19 -19.36
N ASP A 27 -7.16 2.50 -19.97
CA ASP A 27 -7.09 2.85 -21.38
C ASP A 27 -7.20 1.59 -22.29
N HIS A 28 -6.94 0.37 -21.77
CA HIS A 28 -6.85 -0.87 -22.56
C HIS A 28 -7.83 -1.99 -22.17
N ALA A 29 -8.52 -1.92 -21.02
CA ALA A 29 -9.33 -3.03 -20.48
C ALA A 29 -10.39 -3.55 -21.47
N VAL A 30 -11.08 -2.66 -22.18
CA VAL A 30 -12.13 -3.03 -23.16
C VAL A 30 -11.55 -3.79 -24.35
N ALA A 31 -10.34 -3.44 -24.80
CA ALA A 31 -9.67 -4.17 -25.87
C ALA A 31 -9.18 -5.55 -25.38
N LEU A 32 -8.61 -5.59 -24.18
CA LEU A 32 -8.11 -6.82 -23.56
C LEU A 32 -9.20 -7.85 -23.31
N GLU A 33 -10.42 -7.43 -22.97
CA GLU A 33 -11.56 -8.34 -22.79
C GLU A 33 -11.87 -9.13 -24.07
N LYS A 34 -11.61 -8.56 -25.25
CA LYS A 34 -11.79 -9.23 -26.56
C LYS A 34 -10.58 -10.08 -26.96
N GLU A 35 -9.39 -9.72 -26.49
CA GLU A 35 -8.12 -10.38 -26.86
C GLU A 35 -7.73 -11.55 -25.93
N LEU A 36 -8.34 -11.63 -24.75
CA LEU A 36 -8.04 -12.59 -23.71
C LEU A 36 -9.24 -13.49 -23.44
N GLY A 37 -8.97 -14.73 -23.03
CA GLY A 37 -10.00 -15.55 -22.40
C GLY A 37 -10.43 -14.95 -21.07
N ARG A 38 -11.69 -15.15 -20.67
CA ARG A 38 -12.28 -14.60 -19.42
C ARG A 38 -11.39 -14.78 -18.19
N THR A 39 -10.79 -15.96 -18.03
CA THR A 39 -9.90 -16.27 -16.90
C THR A 39 -8.66 -15.39 -16.88
N ASP A 40 -7.95 -15.27 -18.02
CA ASP A 40 -6.75 -14.45 -18.11
C ASP A 40 -7.10 -12.96 -17.92
N TYR A 41 -8.21 -12.49 -18.49
CA TYR A 41 -8.70 -11.13 -18.29
C TYR A 41 -8.97 -10.81 -16.81
N LEU A 42 -9.70 -11.69 -16.10
CA LEU A 42 -10.00 -11.48 -14.68
C LEU A 42 -8.72 -11.54 -13.81
N LYS A 43 -7.79 -12.44 -14.13
CA LYS A 43 -6.48 -12.49 -13.47
C LYS A 43 -5.73 -11.18 -13.62
N LEU A 44 -5.64 -10.63 -14.84
CA LEU A 44 -4.99 -9.34 -15.05
C LEU A 44 -5.73 -8.22 -14.30
N LYS A 45 -7.07 -8.18 -14.36
CA LYS A 45 -7.90 -7.16 -13.71
C LYS A 45 -7.66 -7.07 -12.20
N HIS A 46 -7.57 -8.23 -11.53
CA HIS A 46 -7.49 -8.29 -10.07
C HIS A 46 -6.09 -8.57 -9.53
N GLY A 47 -5.28 -9.33 -10.27
CA GLY A 47 -3.91 -9.70 -9.90
C GLY A 47 -2.83 -8.74 -10.40
N ARG A 48 -3.19 -7.68 -11.13
CA ARG A 48 -2.33 -6.53 -11.43
C ARG A 48 -1.00 -6.93 -12.11
N LEU A 49 0.15 -6.33 -11.78
CA LEU A 49 1.41 -6.63 -12.47
C LEU A 49 1.99 -7.99 -12.08
N THR A 50 1.62 -8.54 -10.92
CA THR A 50 1.94 -9.94 -10.60
C THR A 50 1.30 -10.90 -11.62
N ALA A 51 0.01 -10.71 -11.93
CA ALA A 51 -0.67 -11.49 -12.96
C ALA A 51 -0.13 -11.25 -14.37
N VAL A 52 0.32 -10.02 -14.67
CA VAL A 52 1.03 -9.72 -15.92
C VAL A 52 2.32 -10.55 -16.02
N SER A 53 3.12 -10.58 -14.96
CA SER A 53 4.36 -11.35 -14.87
C SER A 53 4.13 -12.84 -15.13
N GLU A 54 3.09 -13.43 -14.51
CA GLU A 54 2.67 -14.81 -14.80
C GLU A 54 2.27 -15.01 -16.26
N TYR A 55 1.50 -14.07 -16.82
CA TYR A 55 1.04 -14.14 -18.21
C TYR A 55 2.22 -14.07 -19.19
N LEU A 56 3.15 -13.13 -19.01
CA LEU A 56 4.34 -12.99 -19.84
C LEU A 56 5.19 -14.28 -19.80
N SER A 57 5.39 -14.85 -18.62
CA SER A 57 6.10 -16.12 -18.44
C SER A 57 5.39 -17.28 -19.17
N LYS A 58 4.06 -17.38 -19.05
CA LYS A 58 3.23 -18.40 -19.72
C LYS A 58 3.38 -18.37 -21.25
N ILE A 59 3.57 -17.18 -21.84
CA ILE A 59 3.74 -17.01 -23.29
C ILE A 59 5.21 -16.95 -23.74
N GLY A 60 6.17 -17.21 -22.84
CA GLY A 60 7.60 -17.27 -23.15
C GLY A 60 8.28 -15.91 -23.34
N VAL A 61 7.69 -14.81 -22.84
CA VAL A 61 8.29 -13.47 -22.89
C VAL A 61 9.16 -13.27 -21.66
N SER A 62 10.46 -13.04 -21.90
CA SER A 62 11.42 -12.72 -20.84
C SER A 62 11.34 -11.24 -20.45
N TYR A 63 11.40 -10.98 -19.14
CA TYR A 63 11.39 -9.66 -18.51
C TYR A 63 12.21 -9.70 -17.21
N ILE A 64 12.62 -8.51 -16.73
CA ILE A 64 13.31 -8.36 -15.45
C ILE A 64 12.56 -7.34 -14.60
N TRP A 65 12.23 -7.71 -13.37
CA TRP A 65 11.66 -6.76 -12.40
C TRP A 65 12.69 -5.68 -12.06
N SER A 66 12.38 -4.44 -12.41
CA SER A 66 13.16 -3.28 -11.99
C SER A 66 12.64 -2.72 -10.65
N PRO A 67 13.44 -1.91 -9.92
CA PRO A 67 12.94 -1.19 -8.74
C PRO A 67 11.69 -0.34 -9.03
N LYS A 68 11.68 0.36 -10.17
CA LYS A 68 10.51 1.16 -10.60
C LYS A 68 9.31 0.27 -10.98
N GLY A 69 9.55 -0.92 -11.52
CA GLY A 69 8.50 -1.91 -11.77
C GLY A 69 7.90 -2.45 -10.47
N ARG A 70 8.74 -2.70 -9.45
CA ARG A 70 8.25 -3.07 -8.11
C ARG A 70 7.40 -1.95 -7.49
N LEU A 71 7.85 -0.71 -7.61
CA LEU A 71 7.06 0.45 -7.20
C LEU A 71 5.73 0.55 -7.99
N ALA A 72 5.74 0.20 -9.27
CA ALA A 72 4.52 0.16 -10.07
C ALA A 72 3.54 -0.90 -9.59
N GLU A 73 4.04 -2.04 -9.08
CA GLU A 73 3.21 -3.06 -8.47
C GLU A 73 2.64 -2.58 -7.14
N THR A 74 3.43 -1.89 -6.32
CA THR A 74 2.90 -1.22 -5.12
C THR A 74 1.78 -0.25 -5.47
N TYR A 75 1.99 0.63 -6.46
CA TYR A 75 0.96 1.59 -6.88
C TYR A 75 -0.27 0.91 -7.47
N ALA A 76 -0.10 -0.24 -8.13
CA ALA A 76 -1.22 -1.01 -8.63
C ALA A 76 -2.13 -1.54 -7.50
N LYS A 77 -1.62 -1.64 -6.27
CA LYS A 77 -2.38 -2.09 -5.11
C LYS A 77 -3.26 -1.03 -4.47
N LEU A 78 -2.89 0.23 -4.65
CA LEU A 78 -3.54 1.39 -4.04
C LEU A 78 -4.98 1.57 -4.52
N ASP A 79 -5.80 2.20 -3.66
CA ASP A 79 -7.06 2.76 -4.11
C ASP A 79 -6.81 3.89 -5.12
N THR A 80 -7.70 3.99 -6.11
CA THR A 80 -7.56 5.00 -7.19
C THR A 80 -7.64 6.44 -6.69
N SER A 81 -8.22 6.70 -5.52
CA SER A 81 -8.25 8.02 -4.89
C SER A 81 -6.86 8.51 -4.46
N LEU A 82 -5.91 7.59 -4.25
CA LEU A 82 -4.53 7.89 -3.87
C LEU A 82 -3.61 8.10 -5.09
N LEU A 83 -4.16 8.05 -6.30
CA LEU A 83 -3.40 8.12 -7.54
C LEU A 83 -3.71 9.39 -8.33
N ASP A 84 -2.74 9.84 -9.13
CA ASP A 84 -2.93 10.88 -10.12
C ASP A 84 -3.56 10.35 -11.41
N GLU A 85 -3.76 11.24 -12.39
CA GLU A 85 -4.36 10.90 -13.68
C GLU A 85 -3.59 9.85 -14.49
N ASP A 86 -2.28 9.74 -14.21
CA ASP A 86 -1.34 8.80 -14.81
C ASP A 86 -1.24 7.47 -14.05
N GLY A 87 -1.96 7.34 -12.94
CA GLY A 87 -1.95 6.17 -12.08
C GLY A 87 -0.69 6.07 -11.21
N LYS A 88 0.05 7.17 -11.06
CA LYS A 88 1.17 7.28 -10.10
C LYS A 88 0.61 7.69 -8.74
N LEU A 89 1.32 7.39 -7.66
CA LEU A 89 0.99 7.92 -6.33
C LEU A 89 0.87 9.45 -6.36
N ASN A 90 -0.28 9.94 -5.87
CA ASN A 90 -0.49 11.34 -5.53
C ASN A 90 -0.10 11.54 -4.06
N GLU A 91 1.08 12.12 -3.82
CA GLU A 91 1.61 12.32 -2.47
C GLU A 91 0.72 13.21 -1.59
N ALA A 92 0.01 14.18 -2.18
CA ALA A 92 -0.90 15.03 -1.42
C ALA A 92 -2.17 14.27 -0.99
N ALA A 93 -2.70 13.42 -1.86
CA ALA A 93 -3.83 12.56 -1.52
C ALA A 93 -3.44 11.51 -0.46
N LEU A 94 -2.21 10.97 -0.56
CA LEU A 94 -1.67 10.09 0.47
C LEU A 94 -1.54 10.84 1.80
N ASP A 95 -0.93 12.02 1.82
CA ASP A 95 -0.79 12.80 3.05
C ASP A 95 -2.15 13.13 3.67
N GLU A 96 -3.12 13.54 2.86
CA GLU A 96 -4.50 13.79 3.29
C GLU A 96 -5.18 12.54 3.88
N HIS A 97 -5.01 11.38 3.24
CA HIS A 97 -5.50 10.10 3.76
C HIS A 97 -4.89 9.76 5.13
N TRP A 98 -3.66 10.20 5.40
CA TRP A 98 -2.99 10.09 6.71
C TRP A 98 -3.15 11.36 7.57
N GLY A 99 -4.16 12.19 7.30
CA GLY A 99 -4.51 13.37 8.08
C GLY A 99 -3.53 14.55 8.00
N GLY A 100 -2.58 14.53 7.06
CA GLY A 100 -1.48 15.49 6.95
C GLY A 100 -0.24 15.12 7.77
N ALA A 101 -0.23 13.93 8.38
CA ALA A 101 0.83 13.52 9.28
C ALA A 101 2.15 13.20 8.55
N ILE A 102 2.10 12.69 7.31
CA ILE A 102 3.28 12.34 6.52
C ILE A 102 4.08 13.61 6.22
N GLY A 103 3.42 14.66 5.72
CA GLY A 103 4.04 15.93 5.37
C GLY A 103 4.72 16.59 6.56
N LEU A 104 4.04 16.61 7.72
CA LEU A 104 4.62 17.11 8.97
C LEU A 104 5.84 16.31 9.40
N PHE A 105 5.81 14.98 9.28
CA PHE A 105 6.93 14.13 9.64
C PHE A 105 8.16 14.41 8.77
N LYS A 106 7.96 14.50 7.45
CA LYS A 106 9.01 14.82 6.47
C LYS A 106 9.62 16.20 6.70
N ASN A 107 8.85 17.15 7.21
CA ASN A 107 9.31 18.49 7.57
C ASN A 107 10.03 18.56 8.94
N GLY A 108 10.29 17.41 9.59
CA GLY A 108 10.95 17.34 10.88
C GLY A 108 10.05 17.68 12.07
N GLN A 109 8.74 17.81 11.86
CA GLN A 109 7.75 18.11 12.90
C GLN A 109 7.12 16.84 13.46
N ALA A 110 7.97 15.89 13.89
CA ALA A 110 7.56 14.54 14.28
C ALA A 110 6.52 14.54 15.43
N ASP A 111 6.69 15.38 16.45
CA ASP A 111 5.73 15.45 17.57
C ASP A 111 4.34 15.91 17.12
N GLN A 112 4.29 16.91 16.21
CA GLN A 112 3.04 17.42 15.67
C GLN A 112 2.39 16.39 14.74
N SER A 113 3.19 15.74 13.90
CA SER A 113 2.77 14.64 13.03
C SER A 113 2.10 13.52 13.83
N MET A 114 2.77 13.02 14.87
CA MET A 114 2.25 11.93 15.70
C MET A 114 1.03 12.33 16.52
N LYS A 115 0.92 13.62 16.90
CA LYS A 115 -0.29 14.15 17.52
C LYS A 115 -1.49 14.08 16.55
N ILE A 116 -1.32 14.55 15.32
CA ILE A 116 -2.38 14.52 14.31
C ILE A 116 -2.78 13.08 13.97
N PHE A 117 -1.79 12.22 13.75
CA PHE A 117 -2.04 10.80 13.47
C PHE A 117 -2.84 10.14 14.61
N ARG A 118 -2.48 10.41 15.87
CA ARG A 118 -3.24 9.92 17.03
C ARG A 118 -4.67 10.45 17.07
N GLU A 119 -4.88 11.73 16.81
CA GLU A 119 -6.23 12.33 16.76
C GLU A 119 -7.09 11.72 15.65
N MET A 120 -6.49 11.41 14.50
CA MET A 120 -7.17 10.70 13.41
C MET A 120 -7.57 9.29 13.83
N LEU A 121 -6.66 8.52 14.44
CA LEU A 121 -6.97 7.19 14.96
C LEU A 121 -8.11 7.24 15.98
N TYR A 122 -8.11 8.20 16.92
CA TYR A 122 -9.20 8.37 17.88
C TYR A 122 -10.55 8.63 17.21
N LYS A 123 -10.61 9.40 16.12
CA LYS A 123 -11.87 9.63 15.39
C LYS A 123 -12.37 8.37 14.69
N ILE A 124 -11.48 7.60 14.08
CA ILE A 124 -11.82 6.34 13.40
C ILE A 124 -12.39 5.36 14.42
N VAL A 125 -11.68 5.24 15.54
CA VAL A 125 -12.07 4.56 16.78
C VAL A 125 -13.48 5.03 17.17
N GLU A 126 -13.69 6.30 17.55
CA GLU A 126 -15.02 6.83 17.95
C GLU A 126 -16.15 6.56 16.95
N SER A 127 -15.83 6.55 15.64
CA SER A 127 -16.80 6.24 14.57
C SER A 127 -17.10 4.75 14.38
N GLN A 128 -16.39 3.87 15.09
CA GLN A 128 -16.44 2.41 14.97
C GLN A 128 -16.17 1.91 13.54
N ASN A 129 -15.32 2.63 12.78
CA ASN A 129 -14.98 2.26 11.42
C ASN A 129 -13.81 1.26 11.41
N ILE A 130 -14.13 -0.03 11.63
CA ILE A 130 -13.16 -1.12 11.74
C ILE A 130 -12.30 -1.26 10.47
N VAL A 131 -12.91 -1.10 9.29
CA VAL A 131 -12.20 -1.25 8.00
C VAL A 131 -11.11 -0.19 7.83
N GLU A 132 -11.43 1.06 8.15
CA GLU A 132 -10.47 2.17 8.07
C GLU A 132 -9.38 2.04 9.14
N PHE A 133 -9.74 1.54 10.32
CA PHE A 133 -8.76 1.25 11.36
C PHE A 133 -7.78 0.16 10.92
N GLU A 134 -8.27 -0.95 10.38
CA GLU A 134 -7.46 -2.05 9.86
C GLU A 134 -6.47 -1.61 8.78
N GLU A 135 -6.95 -0.81 7.83
CA GLU A 135 -6.15 -0.28 6.73
C GLU A 135 -4.97 0.57 7.23
N LEU A 136 -5.21 1.40 8.24
CA LEU A 136 -4.16 2.27 8.81
C LEU A 136 -3.27 1.54 9.82
N ALA A 137 -3.82 0.62 10.59
CA ALA A 137 -3.12 -0.05 11.68
C ALA A 137 -2.00 -0.98 11.18
N ASN A 138 -2.15 -1.58 10.00
CA ASN A 138 -1.12 -2.44 9.41
C ASN A 138 0.10 -1.63 8.93
N CYS A 139 -0.08 -0.36 8.54
CA CYS A 139 0.95 0.47 7.91
C CYS A 139 1.68 -0.20 6.71
N ASP A 140 1.15 -1.29 6.16
CA ASP A 140 1.81 -2.11 5.12
C ASP A 140 2.12 -1.26 3.90
N ILE A 141 1.16 -0.41 3.52
CA ILE A 141 1.32 0.45 2.38
C ILE A 141 2.46 1.45 2.55
N LEU A 142 2.69 1.95 3.76
CA LEU A 142 3.80 2.88 4.03
C LEU A 142 5.15 2.18 3.88
N PHE A 143 5.27 0.94 4.34
CA PHE A 143 6.48 0.13 4.12
C PHE A 143 6.70 -0.18 2.64
N GLU A 144 5.65 -0.57 1.91
CA GLU A 144 5.76 -0.82 0.47
C GLU A 144 6.13 0.45 -0.33
N LEU A 145 5.76 1.62 0.17
CA LEU A 145 6.13 2.93 -0.38
C LEU A 145 7.52 3.41 0.05
N GLY A 146 8.14 2.74 1.03
CA GLY A 146 9.44 3.11 1.58
C GLY A 146 9.40 4.21 2.65
N GLU A 147 8.22 4.58 3.15
CA GLU A 147 8.00 5.55 4.24
C GLU A 147 8.28 4.90 5.62
N ASN A 148 9.37 4.14 5.72
CA ASN A 148 9.64 3.22 6.82
C ASN A 148 9.69 3.92 8.19
N ASP A 149 10.34 5.07 8.29
CA ASP A 149 10.52 5.77 9.57
C ASP A 149 9.19 6.33 10.08
N PHE A 150 8.35 6.84 9.16
CA PHE A 150 7.00 7.28 9.49
C PHE A 150 6.10 6.09 9.87
N ALA A 151 6.16 4.99 9.13
CA ALA A 151 5.43 3.75 9.44
C ALA A 151 5.75 3.24 10.84
N LEU A 152 7.04 3.16 11.19
CA LEU A 152 7.49 2.75 12.53
C LEU A 152 6.99 3.70 13.62
N ALA A 153 6.98 5.01 13.37
CA ALA A 153 6.45 5.99 14.30
C ALA A 153 4.93 5.81 14.50
N CYS A 154 4.19 5.54 13.42
CA CYS A 154 2.75 5.25 13.46
C CYS A 154 2.45 4.00 14.30
N LEU A 155 3.16 2.89 14.05
CA LEU A 155 3.01 1.65 14.82
C LEU A 155 3.27 1.87 16.32
N LYS A 156 4.25 2.72 16.66
CA LYS A 156 4.49 3.10 18.05
C LYS A 156 3.28 3.85 18.64
N VAL A 157 2.69 4.80 17.91
CA VAL A 157 1.47 5.48 18.36
C VAL A 157 0.34 4.49 18.60
N ILE A 158 0.06 3.61 17.62
CA ILE A 158 -1.00 2.59 17.69
C ILE A 158 -0.83 1.73 18.95
N SER A 159 0.40 1.25 19.23
CA SER A 159 0.69 0.42 20.41
C SER A 159 0.52 1.12 21.76
N THR A 160 0.38 2.45 21.77
CA THR A 160 0.26 3.28 22.99
C THR A 160 -1.13 3.89 23.18
N ILE A 161 -2.07 3.63 22.27
CA ILE A 161 -3.45 4.11 22.40
C ILE A 161 -4.07 3.42 23.62
N GLN A 162 -4.37 4.20 24.66
CA GLN A 162 -5.22 3.75 25.75
C GLN A 162 -6.64 3.66 25.23
N THR A 163 -7.18 2.45 25.30
CA THR A 163 -8.57 2.15 24.97
C THR A 163 -9.38 2.06 26.25
N ASP A 164 -10.41 2.89 26.39
CA ASP A 164 -11.42 2.70 27.44
C ASP A 164 -12.20 1.39 27.20
N ASP A 165 -12.96 0.91 28.19
CA ASP A 165 -13.63 -0.42 28.21
C ASP A 165 -14.49 -0.72 26.95
N ASP A 166 -15.02 0.30 26.27
CA ASP A 166 -15.75 0.14 25.00
C ASP A 166 -14.83 -0.17 23.80
N PHE A 167 -13.57 0.28 23.83
CA PHE A 167 -12.54 -0.03 22.84
C PHE A 167 -11.73 -1.27 23.16
N SER A 168 -11.68 -1.68 24.43
CA SER A 168 -11.11 -2.97 24.82
C SER A 168 -11.84 -4.10 24.12
N ASN A 169 -13.17 -4.04 23.98
CA ASN A 169 -13.93 -5.05 23.23
C ASN A 169 -13.63 -5.01 21.72
N VAL A 170 -13.48 -3.84 21.09
CA VAL A 170 -13.14 -3.73 19.65
C VAL A 170 -11.71 -4.19 19.39
N LEU A 171 -10.75 -3.80 20.25
CA LEU A 171 -9.40 -4.33 20.20
C LEU A 171 -9.36 -5.80 20.57
N GLU A 172 -10.18 -6.33 21.46
CA GLU A 172 -10.25 -7.76 21.82
C GLU A 172 -10.90 -8.60 20.71
N GLU A 173 -11.98 -8.14 20.06
CA GLU A 173 -12.58 -8.79 18.88
C GLU A 173 -11.63 -8.72 17.67
N PHE A 174 -10.87 -7.63 17.56
CA PHE A 174 -9.80 -7.45 16.57
C PHE A 174 -8.57 -8.31 16.90
N ASN A 175 -8.17 -8.42 18.16
CA ASN A 175 -7.08 -9.26 18.67
C ASN A 175 -7.44 -10.75 18.47
N GLU A 176 -8.65 -11.19 18.79
CA GLU A 176 -9.11 -12.56 18.52
C GLU A 176 -9.10 -12.90 17.01
N THR A 177 -9.19 -11.91 16.12
CA THR A 177 -9.19 -12.09 14.67
C THR A 177 -7.80 -11.92 14.03
N TYR A 178 -6.90 -11.14 14.63
CA TYR A 178 -5.63 -10.69 14.01
C TYR A 178 -4.40 -10.62 14.94
N ASP A 179 -4.44 -11.27 16.10
CA ASP A 179 -3.34 -11.36 17.09
C ASP A 179 -1.99 -11.64 16.42
N ASP A 180 -1.91 -12.58 15.49
CA ASP A 180 -0.63 -12.94 14.87
C ASP A 180 -0.06 -11.84 13.94
N ILE A 181 -0.89 -11.05 13.27
CA ILE A 181 -0.42 -10.05 12.29
C ILE A 181 -0.04 -8.76 12.99
N VAL A 182 -0.88 -8.26 13.89
CA VAL A 182 -0.62 -6.99 14.58
C VAL A 182 0.51 -7.17 15.59
N PHE A 183 0.56 -8.26 16.37
CA PHE A 183 1.69 -8.52 17.25
C PHE A 183 2.96 -8.86 16.45
N SER A 184 2.91 -9.60 15.34
CA SER A 184 4.13 -9.80 14.54
C SER A 184 4.61 -8.53 13.85
N ALA A 185 3.72 -7.64 13.41
CA ALA A 185 4.09 -6.35 12.84
C ALA A 185 4.66 -5.40 13.91
N ILE A 186 4.09 -5.39 15.12
CA ILE A 186 4.60 -4.63 16.27
C ILE A 186 5.95 -5.19 16.74
N ASP A 187 6.12 -6.51 16.82
CA ASP A 187 7.36 -7.14 17.24
C ASP A 187 8.46 -7.04 16.16
N PHE A 188 8.08 -7.13 14.88
CA PHE A 188 8.96 -6.82 13.77
C PHE A 188 9.38 -5.34 13.80
N ALA A 189 8.45 -4.42 14.01
CA ALA A 189 8.74 -3.00 14.11
C ALA A 189 9.65 -2.67 15.30
N LYS A 190 9.41 -3.28 16.47
CA LYS A 190 10.30 -3.20 17.64
C LYS A 190 11.69 -3.74 17.30
N SER A 191 11.77 -4.92 16.67
CA SER A 191 13.04 -5.54 16.26
C SER A 191 13.83 -4.66 15.29
N GLU A 192 13.18 -4.10 14.27
CA GLU A 192 13.83 -3.23 13.28
C GLU A 192 14.25 -1.89 13.89
N TYR A 193 13.44 -1.32 14.78
CA TYR A 193 13.79 -0.11 15.51
C TYR A 193 15.00 -0.34 16.43
N GLU A 194 14.98 -1.42 17.22
CA GLU A 194 16.07 -1.79 18.13
C GLU A 194 17.39 -2.00 17.37
N LYS A 195 17.36 -2.69 16.22
CA LYS A 195 18.53 -2.87 15.35
C LYS A 195 19.10 -1.54 14.85
N ARG A 196 18.25 -0.59 14.48
CA ARG A 196 18.69 0.73 13.99
C ARG A 196 19.28 1.59 15.10
N THR A 197 18.67 1.58 16.29
CA THR A 197 19.15 2.37 17.44
C THR A 197 20.35 1.77 18.17
N SER A 198 20.69 0.50 17.92
CA SER A 198 21.86 -0.19 18.51
C SER A 198 23.10 -0.14 17.61
N LEU A 199 23.01 0.49 16.44
CA LEU A 199 24.11 0.73 15.50
C LEU A 199 24.70 2.15 15.58
N GLU A 200 24.20 2.99 16.51
CA GLU A 200 24.77 4.28 16.92
C GLU A 200 25.54 4.14 18.24
#